data_AF-C4A0A9-F1
#
_entry.id   AF-C4A0A9-F1
#
_cell.length_a   1.000
_cell.length_b   1.000
_cell.length_c   1.000
_cell.angle_alpha   90.00
_cell.angle_beta   90.00
_cell.angle_gamma   90.00
#
_symmetry.space_group_name_H-M   'P 1'
#
loop_
_entity.id
_entity.type
_entity.pdbx_description
1 polymer ?
#
loop_
_entity_poly.entity_id
_entity_poly.type
_entity_poly.pdbx_seq_one_letter_code
_entity_poly.pdbx_strand_id
1 'polypeptide(L)'
;DPRTRDWFMLASPWPNVYLTVLYCLMVWLGPKVMRNRQAFSLRTVMILYNIFITALSLWMFKEILLSALNMGYNWTCALKRPEDPEDIRMANVLWWYYFSKAIEFLDTLFFILRKNNHQITFLHVYHHVSMFNIWWVVLNWGATGQAFFGPLANSFVHVIMYTYYCLSAIPALRPYLWWKRYITKLQLLQFFIVIFHTYRAIYYKCGYILWLQYFLGFYMLSLVALFSNFYMQSYVKKRS
;
A
#
# COMPACT_ATOMS: atom_id res chain seq x y z
N ASP A 1 17.20 6.34 9.52
CA ASP A 1 17.15 7.80 9.58
C ASP A 1 17.19 8.10 11.06
N PRO A 2 18.09 8.96 11.56
CA PRO A 2 18.23 9.17 13.01
C PRO A 2 16.90 9.48 13.71
N ARG A 3 15.94 10.09 12.99
CA ARG A 3 14.63 10.49 13.51
C ARG A 3 13.67 9.35 13.78
N THR A 4 13.78 8.26 13.02
CA THR A 4 12.86 7.12 13.07
C THR A 4 13.49 5.88 13.72
N ARG A 5 14.75 5.99 14.15
CA ARG A 5 15.56 4.85 14.62
C ARG A 5 14.96 4.17 15.84
N ASP A 6 14.38 4.92 16.77
CA ASP A 6 13.84 4.36 18.01
C ASP A 6 12.33 4.08 17.93
N TRP A 7 11.73 4.26 16.74
CA TRP A 7 10.31 4.05 16.57
C TRP A 7 9.98 2.56 16.51
N PHE A 8 8.76 2.23 16.95
CA PHE A 8 8.27 0.86 17.00
C PHE A 8 8.43 0.19 15.62
N MET A 9 9.00 -1.03 15.62
CA MET A 9 9.33 -1.84 14.43
C MET A 9 10.43 -1.31 13.49
N LEU A 10 11.02 -0.14 13.75
CA LEU A 10 12.11 0.41 12.94
C LEU A 10 13.50 0.26 13.58
N ALA A 11 13.57 0.12 14.91
CA ALA A 11 14.83 -0.05 15.65
C ALA A 11 15.63 -1.30 15.26
N SER A 12 14.96 -2.33 14.74
CA SER A 12 15.58 -3.57 14.32
C SER A 12 14.88 -4.10 13.07
N PRO A 13 15.61 -4.81 12.18
CA PRO A 13 14.97 -5.53 11.08
C PRO A 13 14.15 -6.74 11.54
N TRP A 14 14.41 -7.29 12.74
CA TRP A 14 13.82 -8.55 13.18
C TRP A 14 12.29 -8.57 13.25
N PRO A 15 11.60 -7.54 13.79
CA PRO A 15 10.13 -7.49 13.76
C PRO A 15 9.56 -7.53 12.34
N ASN A 16 10.19 -6.82 11.40
CA ASN A 16 9.79 -6.78 10.01
C ASN A 16 9.98 -8.15 9.32
N VAL A 17 11.13 -8.82 9.57
CA VAL A 17 11.41 -10.17 9.08
C VAL A 17 10.42 -11.18 9.66
N TYR A 18 10.19 -11.14 10.97
CA TYR A 18 9.26 -12.04 11.65
C TYR A 18 7.85 -11.97 11.08
N LEU A 19 7.31 -10.75 10.92
CA LEU A 19 5.97 -10.56 10.36
C LEU A 19 5.89 -10.98 8.89
N THR A 20 6.94 -10.75 8.10
CA THR A 20 7.01 -11.21 6.71
C THR A 20 7.01 -12.74 6.63
N VAL A 21 7.82 -13.42 7.44
CA VAL A 21 7.86 -14.89 7.49
C VAL A 21 6.52 -15.44 7.96
N LEU A 22 5.93 -14.86 9.01
CA LEU A 22 4.61 -15.24 9.50
C LEU A 22 3.54 -15.09 8.42
N TYR A 23 3.56 -14.00 7.65
CA TYR A 23 2.65 -13.80 6.52
C TYR A 23 2.82 -14.88 5.46
N CYS A 24 4.06 -15.16 5.03
CA CYS A 24 4.33 -16.21 4.05
C CYS A 24 3.90 -17.60 4.54
N LEU A 25 4.16 -17.92 5.81
CA LEU A 25 3.71 -19.16 6.43
C LEU A 25 2.18 -19.23 6.49
N MET A 26 1.51 -18.13 6.83
CA MET A 26 0.05 -18.04 6.83
C MET A 26 -0.53 -18.30 5.44
N VAL A 27 0.05 -17.71 4.38
CA VAL A 27 -0.38 -17.93 3.00
C VAL A 27 -0.17 -19.39 2.56
N TRP A 28 0.91 -20.03 2.99
CA TRP A 28 1.23 -21.41 2.61
C TRP A 28 0.45 -22.47 3.42
N LEU A 29 0.32 -22.29 4.73
CA LEU A 29 -0.36 -23.21 5.65
C LEU A 29 -1.87 -22.98 5.71
N GLY A 30 -2.31 -21.72 5.65
CA GLY A 30 -3.69 -21.33 5.87
C GLY A 30 -4.69 -22.08 4.98
N PRO A 31 -4.50 -22.11 3.64
CA PRO A 31 -5.36 -22.88 2.75
C PRO A 31 -5.36 -24.39 3.04
N LYS A 32 -4.23 -24.96 3.49
CA LYS A 32 -4.12 -26.39 3.85
C LYS A 32 -4.93 -26.71 5.10
N VAL A 33 -4.81 -25.88 6.14
CA VAL A 33 -5.58 -26.01 7.39
C VAL A 33 -7.08 -25.84 7.14
N MET A 34 -7.45 -24.89 6.27
CA MET A 34 -8.84 -24.63 5.94
C MET A 34 -9.46 -25.68 5.01
N ARG A 35 -8.69 -26.55 4.37
CA ARG A 35 -9.19 -27.56 3.42
C ARG A 35 -10.37 -28.36 3.98
N ASN A 36 -10.22 -28.86 5.21
CA ASN A 36 -11.19 -29.73 5.88
C ASN A 36 -12.15 -28.97 6.84
N ARG A 37 -12.12 -27.64 6.87
CA ARG A 37 -12.98 -26.81 7.74
C ARG A 37 -14.06 -26.11 6.92
N GLN A 38 -15.15 -25.66 7.53
CA GLN A 38 -16.12 -24.80 6.85
C GLN A 38 -15.60 -23.36 6.73
N ALA A 39 -16.08 -22.61 5.73
CA ALA A 39 -15.71 -21.21 5.56
C ALA A 39 -16.35 -20.35 6.67
N PHE A 40 -15.59 -19.44 7.26
CA PHE A 40 -16.10 -18.58 8.33
C PHE A 40 -16.97 -17.44 7.79
N SER A 41 -18.08 -17.15 8.47
CA SER A 41 -18.90 -15.97 8.20
C SER A 41 -18.35 -14.76 8.96
N LEU A 42 -17.39 -14.07 8.36
CA LEU A 42 -16.71 -12.91 8.96
C LEU A 42 -17.27 -11.57 8.47
N ARG A 43 -18.56 -11.51 8.11
CA ARG A 43 -19.15 -10.36 7.42
C ARG A 43 -19.02 -9.06 8.22
N THR A 44 -19.47 -9.05 9.48
CA THR A 44 -19.41 -7.86 10.34
C THR A 44 -17.96 -7.43 10.58
N VAL A 45 -17.07 -8.38 10.83
CA VAL A 45 -15.64 -8.12 11.03
C VAL A 45 -15.02 -7.47 9.80
N MET A 46 -15.29 -7.98 8.59
CA MET A 46 -14.80 -7.37 7.36
C MET A 46 -15.38 -5.97 7.13
N ILE A 47 -16.65 -5.72 7.45
CA ILE A 47 -17.24 -4.38 7.31
C ILE A 47 -16.52 -3.40 8.23
N LEU A 48 -16.38 -3.73 9.51
CA LEU A 48 -15.67 -2.90 10.50
C LEU A 48 -14.21 -2.68 10.10
N TYR A 49 -13.53 -3.73 9.65
CA TYR A 49 -12.16 -3.67 9.16
C TYR A 49 -12.03 -2.73 7.94
N ASN A 50 -12.89 -2.89 6.92
CA ASN A 50 -12.83 -2.04 5.73
C ASN A 50 -13.14 -0.57 6.06
N ILE A 51 -14.09 -0.30 6.97
CA ILE A 51 -14.36 1.06 7.47
C ILE A 51 -13.12 1.62 8.18
N PHE A 52 -12.50 0.84 9.06
CA PHE A 52 -11.29 1.24 9.76
C PHE A 52 -10.14 1.57 8.80
N ILE A 53 -9.84 0.70 7.84
CA ILE A 53 -8.77 0.96 6.86
C ILE A 53 -9.11 2.15 5.96
N THR A 54 -10.39 2.35 5.62
CA THR A 54 -10.83 3.52 4.84
C THR A 54 -10.58 4.81 5.62
N ALA A 55 -10.95 4.85 6.91
CA ALA A 55 -10.73 5.99 7.78
C ALA A 55 -9.23 6.26 8.01
N LEU A 56 -8.45 5.20 8.25
CA LEU A 56 -6.99 5.29 8.39
C LEU A 56 -6.35 5.85 7.10
N SER A 57 -6.76 5.36 5.94
CA SER A 57 -6.26 5.82 4.63
C SER A 57 -6.63 7.28 4.37
N LEU A 58 -7.84 7.70 4.75
CA LEU A 58 -8.27 9.09 4.62
C LEU A 58 -7.48 10.02 5.53
N TRP A 59 -7.26 9.62 6.78
CA TRP A 59 -6.44 10.35 7.72
C TRP A 59 -4.99 10.48 7.22
N MET A 60 -4.37 9.38 6.79
CA MET A 60 -3.01 9.40 6.23
C MET A 60 -2.92 10.30 4.99
N PHE A 61 -3.89 10.22 4.08
CA PHE A 61 -3.95 11.09 2.90
C PHE A 61 -3.99 12.57 3.30
N LYS A 62 -4.87 12.93 4.24
CA LYS A 62 -5.00 14.31 4.72
C LYS A 62 -3.72 14.80 5.37
N GLU A 63 -3.14 14.01 6.26
CA GLU A 63 -1.91 14.37 6.98
C GLU A 63 -0.72 14.53 6.03
N ILE A 64 -0.51 13.60 5.09
CA ILE A 64 0.56 13.74 4.09
C ILE A 64 0.34 14.98 3.22
N LEU A 65 -0.90 15.24 2.79
CA LEU A 65 -1.22 16.40 1.97
C LEU A 65 -0.95 17.71 2.70
N LEU A 66 -1.43 17.84 3.94
CA LEU A 66 -1.25 19.06 4.72
C LEU A 66 0.22 19.30 5.06
N SER A 67 0.96 18.27 5.47
CA SER A 67 2.40 18.40 5.72
C SER A 67 3.19 18.75 4.46
N ALA A 68 2.85 18.17 3.30
CA ALA A 68 3.49 18.53 2.05
C ALA A 68 3.21 19.98 1.64
N LEU A 69 1.98 20.46 1.81
CA LEU A 69 1.60 21.85 1.52
C LEU A 69 2.29 22.83 2.48
N ASN A 70 2.30 22.55 3.78
CA ASN A 70 2.93 23.39 4.79
C ASN A 70 4.44 23.51 4.59
N MET A 71 5.11 22.43 4.17
CA MET A 71 6.53 22.45 3.84
C MET A 71 6.84 23.15 2.50
N GLY A 72 5.82 23.49 1.71
CA GLY A 72 5.98 24.04 0.37
C GLY A 72 6.63 23.04 -0.60
N TYR A 73 6.30 21.75 -0.46
CA TYR A 73 6.79 20.73 -1.37
C TYR A 73 6.26 20.98 -2.78
N ASN A 74 7.18 21.20 -3.71
CA ASN A 74 6.85 21.33 -5.12
C ASN A 74 6.80 19.96 -5.78
N TRP A 75 6.00 19.84 -6.84
CA TRP A 75 5.88 18.64 -7.70
C TRP A 75 7.19 18.23 -8.39
N THR A 76 8.23 19.06 -8.30
CA THR A 76 9.57 18.83 -8.84
C THR A 76 10.52 18.34 -7.76
N CYS A 77 10.66 19.12 -6.68
CA CYS A 77 11.61 18.86 -5.60
C CYS A 77 10.98 18.99 -4.21
N ALA A 78 10.94 17.89 -3.47
CA ALA A 78 10.65 17.83 -2.04
C ALA A 78 11.94 17.49 -1.27
N LEU A 79 12.51 18.51 -0.63
CA LEU A 79 13.73 18.38 0.18
C LEU A 79 13.40 18.02 1.62
N LYS A 80 14.30 17.26 2.26
CA LYS A 80 14.22 16.99 3.70
C LYS A 80 14.61 18.27 4.47
N ARG A 81 13.88 18.58 5.54
CA ARG A 81 14.19 19.70 6.45
C ARG A 81 14.15 19.16 7.89
N PRO A 82 15.24 18.56 8.37
CA PRO A 82 15.22 17.76 9.61
C PRO A 82 14.79 18.53 10.86
N GLU A 83 14.99 19.84 10.89
CA GLU A 83 14.67 20.73 12.02
C GLU A 83 13.23 21.27 11.97
N ASP A 84 12.49 21.04 10.87
CA ASP A 84 11.13 21.52 10.70
C ASP A 84 10.13 20.56 11.38
N PRO A 85 9.25 21.05 12.28
CA PRO A 85 8.20 20.24 12.89
C PRO A 85 7.30 19.52 11.87
N GLU A 86 7.09 20.11 10.69
CA GLU A 86 6.29 19.50 9.64
C GLU A 86 7.01 18.31 8.96
N ASP A 87 8.35 18.28 8.96
CA ASP A 87 9.12 17.14 8.44
C ASP A 87 9.03 15.95 9.42
N ILE A 88 8.96 16.21 10.72
CA ILE A 88 8.69 15.18 11.74
C ILE A 88 7.25 14.67 11.62
N ARG A 89 6.29 15.56 11.40
CA ARG A 89 4.89 15.18 11.13
C ARG A 89 4.76 14.29 9.90
N MET A 90 5.48 14.63 8.82
CA MET A 90 5.58 13.80 7.61
C MET A 90 6.16 12.41 7.94
N ALA A 91 7.28 12.36 8.67
CA ALA A 91 7.87 11.07 9.06
C ALA A 91 6.87 10.22 9.87
N ASN A 92 6.16 10.82 10.82
CA ASN A 92 5.15 10.14 11.65
C ASN A 92 4.04 9.53 10.81
N VAL A 93 3.47 10.28 9.85
CA VAL A 93 2.43 9.72 8.98
C VAL A 93 2.99 8.66 8.03
N LEU A 94 4.23 8.78 7.56
CA LEU A 94 4.86 7.73 6.75
C LEU A 94 5.13 6.45 7.56
N TRP A 95 5.38 6.56 8.87
CA TRP A 95 5.44 5.41 9.77
C TRP A 95 4.07 4.75 9.92
N TRP A 96 2.99 5.53 10.10
CA TRP A 96 1.63 4.99 10.10
C TRP A 96 1.28 4.31 8.78
N TYR A 97 1.76 4.85 7.66
CA TYR A 97 1.62 4.23 6.36
C TYR A 97 2.35 2.88 6.29
N TYR A 98 3.58 2.78 6.79
CA TYR A 98 4.28 1.48 6.90
C TYR A 98 3.51 0.50 7.79
N PHE A 99 3.07 0.95 8.96
CA PHE A 99 2.31 0.12 9.90
C PHE A 99 0.99 -0.36 9.28
N SER A 100 0.33 0.49 8.49
CA SER A 100 -0.89 0.11 7.76
C SER A 100 -0.67 -1.12 6.87
N LYS A 101 0.52 -1.28 6.27
CA LYS A 101 0.84 -2.46 5.42
C LYS A 101 0.92 -3.76 6.21
N ALA A 102 1.32 -3.71 7.48
CA ALA A 102 1.20 -4.87 8.37
C ALA A 102 -0.27 -5.20 8.67
N ILE A 103 -1.12 -4.20 8.87
CA ILE A 103 -2.56 -4.40 9.10
C ILE A 103 -3.22 -4.98 7.85
N GLU A 104 -2.83 -4.53 6.66
CA GLU A 104 -3.33 -5.02 5.37
C GLU A 104 -3.02 -6.51 5.12
N PHE A 105 -2.11 -7.14 5.87
CA PHE A 105 -1.94 -8.60 5.85
C PHE A 105 -3.22 -9.36 6.25
N LEU A 106 -4.08 -8.73 7.06
CA LEU A 106 -5.38 -9.26 7.43
C LEU A 106 -6.31 -9.47 6.23
N ASP A 107 -6.14 -8.73 5.12
CA ASP A 107 -6.89 -8.98 3.87
C ASP A 107 -6.71 -10.43 3.41
N THR A 108 -5.45 -10.89 3.45
CA THR A 108 -5.09 -12.24 3.02
C THR A 108 -5.61 -13.27 4.01
N LEU A 109 -5.57 -12.96 5.31
CA LEU A 109 -6.17 -13.81 6.35
C LEU A 109 -7.68 -13.98 6.11
N PHE A 110 -8.40 -12.90 5.81
CA PHE A 110 -9.84 -12.97 5.52
C PHE A 110 -10.13 -13.80 4.26
N PHE A 111 -9.30 -13.71 3.22
CA PHE A 111 -9.43 -14.55 2.03
C PHE A 111 -9.27 -16.04 2.36
N ILE A 112 -8.27 -16.39 3.18
CA ILE A 112 -8.01 -17.76 3.63
C ILE A 112 -9.18 -18.29 4.45
N LEU A 113 -9.62 -17.54 5.48
CA LEU A 113 -10.68 -17.97 6.40
C LEU A 113 -12.04 -18.13 5.69
N ARG A 114 -12.26 -17.37 4.61
CA ARG A 114 -13.47 -17.47 3.76
C ARG A 114 -13.33 -18.47 2.61
N LYS A 115 -12.21 -19.18 2.51
CA LYS A 115 -11.87 -20.08 1.38
C LYS A 115 -11.90 -19.39 0.01
N ASN A 116 -11.67 -18.08 -0.05
CA ASN A 116 -11.66 -17.34 -1.31
C ASN A 116 -10.27 -17.35 -1.96
N ASN A 117 -9.73 -18.54 -2.19
CA ASN A 117 -8.34 -18.74 -2.66
C ASN A 117 -8.07 -18.11 -4.03
N HIS A 118 -9.09 -17.88 -4.86
CA HIS A 118 -8.94 -17.17 -6.13
C HIS A 118 -8.45 -15.72 -5.94
N GLN A 119 -8.70 -15.09 -4.79
CA GLN A 119 -8.20 -13.73 -4.51
C GLN A 119 -6.72 -13.71 -4.10
N ILE A 120 -6.19 -14.84 -3.63
CA ILE A 120 -4.78 -14.99 -3.21
C ILE A 120 -3.93 -15.28 -4.45
N THR A 121 -3.77 -14.25 -5.28
CA THR A 121 -2.96 -14.33 -6.50
C THR A 121 -1.48 -14.08 -6.20
N PHE A 122 -0.60 -14.48 -7.12
CA PHE A 122 0.81 -14.12 -7.05
C PHE A 122 1.02 -12.60 -6.91
N LEU A 123 0.26 -11.80 -7.68
CA LEU A 123 0.31 -10.35 -7.61
C LEU A 123 -0.02 -9.81 -6.20
N HIS A 124 -1.07 -10.35 -5.59
CA HIS A 124 -1.50 -9.99 -4.25
C HIS A 124 -0.39 -10.24 -3.23
N VAL A 125 0.12 -11.49 -3.18
CA VAL A 125 1.15 -11.90 -2.22
C VAL A 125 2.46 -11.14 -2.46
N TYR A 126 2.89 -11.02 -3.72
CA TYR A 126 4.06 -10.25 -4.11
C TYR A 126 3.98 -8.82 -3.59
N HIS A 127 2.87 -8.12 -3.89
CA HIS A 127 2.66 -6.73 -3.49
C HIS A 127 2.67 -6.55 -1.97
N HIS A 128 1.93 -7.37 -1.20
CA HIS A 128 1.88 -7.22 0.25
C HIS A 128 3.25 -7.46 0.90
N VAL A 129 3.97 -8.51 0.49
CA VAL A 129 5.31 -8.81 1.00
C VAL A 129 6.31 -7.71 0.61
N SER A 130 6.35 -7.32 -0.66
CA SER A 130 7.32 -6.33 -1.13
C SER A 130 7.05 -4.96 -0.54
N MET A 131 5.79 -4.48 -0.51
CA MET A 131 5.45 -3.17 0.05
C MET A 131 5.92 -3.04 1.49
N PHE A 132 5.62 -4.02 2.33
CA PHE A 132 5.99 -3.97 3.75
C PHE A 132 7.51 -3.86 3.92
N ASN A 133 8.29 -4.69 3.22
CA ASN A 133 9.75 -4.69 3.32
C ASN A 133 10.40 -3.44 2.70
N ILE A 134 9.88 -2.97 1.56
CA ILE A 134 10.36 -1.75 0.89
C ILE A 134 10.16 -0.54 1.80
N TRP A 135 9.01 -0.43 2.46
CA TRP A 135 8.72 0.70 3.35
C TRP A 135 9.55 0.71 4.62
N TRP A 136 9.94 -0.46 5.14
CA TRP A 136 10.93 -0.54 6.21
C TRP A 136 12.28 0.05 5.78
N VAL A 137 12.74 -0.24 4.56
CA VAL A 137 13.95 0.36 3.98
C VAL A 137 13.77 1.86 3.71
N VAL A 138 12.63 2.29 3.19
CA VAL A 138 12.39 3.72 2.96
C VAL A 138 12.42 4.50 4.27
N LEU A 139 11.78 4.01 5.34
CA LEU A 139 11.78 4.71 6.64
C LEU A 139 13.14 4.68 7.34
N ASN A 140 13.96 3.64 7.11
CA ASN A 140 15.30 3.56 7.68
C ASN A 140 16.36 4.38 6.95
N TRP A 141 16.13 4.82 5.71
CA TRP A 141 17.12 5.62 4.96
C TRP A 141 16.58 6.98 4.49
N GLY A 142 15.28 7.10 4.23
CA GLY A 142 14.64 8.28 3.67
C GLY A 142 13.19 8.48 4.10
N ALA A 143 12.97 8.67 5.41
CA ALA A 143 11.64 8.80 5.99
C ALA A 143 10.86 10.09 5.66
N THR A 144 11.38 10.98 4.81
CA THR A 144 10.74 12.26 4.44
C THR A 144 11.18 12.73 3.04
N GLY A 145 10.76 13.91 2.59
CA GLY A 145 11.09 14.44 1.27
C GLY A 145 10.37 13.71 0.15
N GLN A 146 11.06 13.42 -0.96
CA GLN A 146 10.51 12.82 -2.19
C GLN A 146 9.70 11.52 -2.02
N ALA A 147 9.91 10.78 -0.91
CA ALA A 147 9.16 9.56 -0.63
C ALA A 147 7.67 9.78 -0.38
N PHE A 148 7.21 11.01 -0.07
CA PHE A 148 5.83 11.29 0.35
C PHE A 148 4.76 11.00 -0.72
N PHE A 149 5.10 11.17 -2.01
CA PHE A 149 4.11 11.21 -3.08
C PHE A 149 3.49 9.82 -3.37
N GLY A 150 4.29 8.76 -3.26
CA GLY A 150 3.79 7.38 -3.40
C GLY A 150 2.69 7.05 -2.37
N PRO A 151 2.95 7.22 -1.06
CA PRO A 151 1.97 7.09 0.02
C PRO A 151 0.76 8.00 -0.12
N LEU A 152 0.95 9.26 -0.55
CA LEU A 152 -0.16 10.18 -0.79
C LEU A 152 -1.12 9.59 -1.83
N ALA A 153 -0.60 9.23 -3.00
CA ALA A 153 -1.40 8.66 -4.08
C ALA A 153 -2.00 7.31 -3.71
N ASN A 154 -1.24 6.44 -3.02
CA ASN A 154 -1.73 5.14 -2.58
C ASN A 154 -2.86 5.27 -1.54
N SER A 155 -2.71 6.15 -0.55
CA SER A 155 -3.72 6.37 0.49
C SER A 155 -5.04 6.86 -0.11
N PHE A 156 -4.97 7.77 -1.10
CA PHE A 156 -6.16 8.21 -1.85
C PHE A 156 -6.87 7.05 -2.57
N VAL A 157 -6.11 6.22 -3.29
CA VAL A 157 -6.68 5.06 -4.00
C VAL A 157 -7.20 4.02 -3.01
N HIS A 158 -6.54 3.84 -1.86
CA HIS A 158 -6.97 2.93 -0.79
C HIS A 158 -8.30 3.36 -0.18
N VAL A 159 -8.55 4.67 0.02
CA VAL A 159 -9.89 5.15 0.45
C VAL A 159 -10.97 4.63 -0.49
N ILE A 160 -10.77 4.76 -1.81
CA ILE A 160 -11.75 4.32 -2.81
C ILE A 160 -11.87 2.78 -2.84
N MET A 161 -10.74 2.08 -2.80
CA MET A 161 -10.69 0.61 -2.86
C MET A 161 -11.35 -0.05 -1.64
N TYR A 162 -11.02 0.39 -0.43
CA TYR A 162 -11.60 -0.18 0.80
C TYR A 162 -13.05 0.24 1.00
N THR A 163 -13.45 1.43 0.53
CA THR A 163 -14.88 1.79 0.43
C THR A 163 -15.62 0.79 -0.46
N TYR A 164 -15.07 0.47 -1.64
CA TYR A 164 -15.65 -0.55 -2.52
C TYR A 164 -15.72 -1.93 -1.83
N TYR A 165 -14.68 -2.34 -1.11
CA TYR A 165 -14.70 -3.62 -0.37
C TYR A 165 -15.75 -3.64 0.74
N CYS A 166 -15.90 -2.55 1.50
CA CYS A 166 -16.96 -2.39 2.50
C CYS A 166 -18.35 -2.57 1.87
N LEU A 167 -18.63 -1.85 0.77
CA LEU A 167 -19.91 -1.94 0.07
C LEU A 167 -20.12 -3.36 -0.51
N SER A 168 -19.08 -4.01 -1.02
CA SER A 168 -19.16 -5.36 -1.57
C SER A 168 -19.44 -6.45 -0.52
N ALA A 169 -19.11 -6.16 0.75
CA ALA A 169 -19.45 -7.04 1.87
C ALA A 169 -20.95 -7.04 2.19
N ILE A 170 -21.72 -6.08 1.67
CA ILE A 170 -23.18 -5.99 1.79
C ILE A 170 -23.84 -6.60 0.54
N PRO A 171 -24.49 -7.77 0.61
CA PRO A 171 -25.06 -8.45 -0.55
C PRO A 171 -26.05 -7.61 -1.36
N ALA A 172 -26.87 -6.80 -0.68
CA ALA A 172 -27.84 -5.91 -1.31
C ALA A 172 -27.18 -4.84 -2.20
N LEU A 173 -25.93 -4.46 -1.92
CA LEU A 173 -25.22 -3.42 -2.67
C LEU A 173 -24.39 -3.98 -3.83
N ARG A 174 -24.09 -5.29 -3.84
CA ARG A 174 -23.23 -5.93 -4.86
C ARG A 174 -23.68 -5.67 -6.31
N PRO A 175 -24.98 -5.73 -6.66
CA PRO A 175 -25.43 -5.47 -8.03
C PRO A 175 -25.10 -4.06 -8.54
N TYR A 176 -25.04 -3.07 -7.63
CA TYR A 176 -24.78 -1.67 -7.97
C TYR A 176 -23.28 -1.34 -8.14
N LEU A 177 -22.38 -2.29 -7.87
CA LEU A 177 -20.93 -2.10 -7.88
C LEU A 177 -20.29 -2.31 -9.27
N TRP A 178 -20.90 -1.76 -10.32
CA TRP A 178 -20.45 -1.84 -11.72
C TRP A 178 -19.10 -1.17 -11.99
N TRP A 179 -18.69 -0.27 -11.10
CA TRP A 179 -17.53 0.59 -11.26
C TRP A 179 -16.20 -0.05 -10.82
N LYS A 180 -16.20 -1.35 -10.46
CA LYS A 180 -14.99 -2.12 -10.11
C LYS A 180 -13.83 -1.91 -11.10
N ARG A 181 -14.13 -1.89 -12.40
CA ARG A 181 -13.14 -1.73 -13.48
C ARG A 181 -12.42 -0.36 -13.42
N TYR A 182 -13.07 0.68 -12.92
CA TYR A 182 -12.48 2.01 -12.83
C TYR A 182 -11.49 2.09 -11.68
N ILE A 183 -11.69 1.31 -10.61
CA ILE A 183 -10.72 1.20 -9.51
C ILE A 183 -9.41 0.62 -10.03
N THR A 184 -9.45 -0.46 -10.83
CA THR A 184 -8.23 -1.03 -11.43
C THR A 184 -7.53 -0.04 -12.38
N LYS A 185 -8.30 0.72 -13.16
CA LYS A 185 -7.73 1.79 -14.01
C LYS A 185 -7.08 2.90 -13.18
N LEU A 186 -7.71 3.27 -12.07
CA LEU A 186 -7.19 4.28 -11.14
C LEU A 186 -5.89 3.80 -10.48
N GLN A 187 -5.80 2.53 -10.07
CA GLN A 187 -4.57 1.92 -9.55
C GLN A 187 -3.44 1.94 -10.59
N LEU A 188 -3.72 1.60 -11.84
CA LEU A 188 -2.73 1.69 -12.92
C LEU A 188 -2.27 3.13 -13.15
N LEU A 189 -3.22 4.07 -13.21
CA LEU A 189 -2.92 5.50 -13.36
C LEU A 189 -2.05 6.02 -12.20
N GLN A 190 -2.32 5.58 -10.96
CA GLN A 190 -1.51 5.90 -9.79
C GLN A 190 -0.04 5.51 -10.01
N PHE A 191 0.24 4.30 -10.49
CA PHE A 191 1.61 3.85 -10.71
C PHE A 191 2.32 4.70 -11.78
N PHE A 192 1.65 5.03 -12.88
CA PHE A 192 2.24 5.90 -13.92
C PHE A 192 2.56 7.30 -13.38
N ILE A 193 1.65 7.88 -12.61
CA ILE A 193 1.85 9.20 -12.00
C ILE A 193 3.03 9.19 -11.01
N VAL A 194 3.16 8.12 -10.20
CA VAL A 194 4.29 7.98 -9.26
C VAL A 194 5.62 7.74 -9.99
N ILE A 195 5.63 6.98 -11.08
CA ILE A 195 6.82 6.81 -11.94
C ILE A 195 7.24 8.15 -12.51
N PHE A 196 6.30 8.93 -13.07
CA PHE A 196 6.59 10.24 -13.64
C PHE A 196 7.17 11.20 -12.61
N HIS A 197 6.57 11.26 -11.41
CA HIS A 197 7.08 12.06 -10.30
C HIS A 197 8.51 11.64 -9.91
N THR A 198 8.76 10.34 -9.78
CA THR A 198 10.08 9.79 -9.43
C THR A 198 11.13 10.10 -10.50
N TYR A 199 10.79 9.95 -11.78
CA TYR A 199 11.68 10.27 -12.89
C TYR A 199 12.06 11.75 -12.92
N ARG A 200 11.09 12.66 -12.69
CA ARG A 200 11.38 14.09 -12.59
C ARG A 200 12.33 14.40 -11.44
N ALA A 201 12.14 13.79 -10.27
CA ALA A 201 13.03 13.98 -9.13
C ALA A 201 14.48 13.55 -9.43
N ILE A 202 14.66 12.47 -10.21
CA ILE A 202 15.98 12.00 -10.68
C ILE A 202 16.57 13.00 -11.68
N TYR A 203 15.78 13.44 -12.67
CA TYR A 203 16.23 14.34 -13.74
C TYR A 203 16.73 15.69 -13.20
N TYR A 204 15.97 16.30 -12.28
CA TYR A 204 16.32 17.59 -11.69
C TYR A 204 17.32 17.49 -10.53
N LYS A 205 17.78 16.28 -10.18
CA LYS A 205 18.76 16.02 -9.10
C LYS A 205 18.42 16.75 -7.80
N CYS A 206 17.20 16.56 -7.29
CA CYS A 206 16.65 17.26 -6.13
C CYS A 206 17.32 16.96 -4.76
N GLY A 207 18.60 16.55 -4.71
CA GLY A 207 19.33 16.30 -3.45
C GLY A 207 18.82 15.14 -2.60
N TYR A 208 17.82 14.38 -3.05
CA TYR A 208 17.31 13.20 -2.37
C TYR A 208 18.15 11.96 -2.73
N ILE A 209 18.15 10.96 -1.84
CA ILE A 209 18.97 9.74 -1.96
C ILE A 209 18.67 9.02 -3.28
N LEU A 210 19.64 9.03 -4.20
CA LEU A 210 19.44 8.64 -5.59
C LEU A 210 19.10 7.14 -5.74
N TRP A 211 19.77 6.26 -4.99
CA TRP A 211 19.52 4.83 -5.06
C TRP A 211 18.10 4.45 -4.62
N LEU A 212 17.51 5.17 -3.65
CA LEU A 212 16.12 4.97 -3.23
C LEU A 212 15.15 5.32 -4.36
N GLN A 213 15.46 6.33 -5.18
CA GLN A 213 14.62 6.72 -6.31
C GLN A 213 14.68 5.69 -7.43
N TYR A 214 15.87 5.18 -7.77
CA TYR A 214 16.00 4.10 -8.75
C TYR A 214 15.30 2.82 -8.28
N PHE A 215 15.44 2.48 -7.01
CA PHE A 215 14.76 1.33 -6.42
C PHE A 215 13.23 1.47 -6.49
N LEU A 216 12.69 2.65 -6.13
CA LEU A 216 11.27 2.95 -6.26
C LEU A 216 10.80 2.86 -7.73
N GLY A 217 11.57 3.43 -8.65
CA GLY A 217 11.25 3.38 -10.09
C GLY A 217 11.18 1.95 -10.62
N PHE A 218 12.17 1.10 -10.29
CA PHE A 218 12.19 -0.31 -10.67
C PHE A 218 10.99 -1.07 -10.10
N TYR A 219 10.67 -0.85 -8.83
CA TYR A 219 9.53 -1.48 -8.18
C TYR A 219 8.18 -1.05 -8.78
N MET A 220 8.03 0.23 -9.14
CA MET A 220 6.80 0.69 -9.78
C MET A 220 6.63 0.07 -11.18
N LEU A 221 7.72 -0.11 -11.93
CA LEU A 221 7.68 -0.80 -13.22
C LEU A 221 7.25 -2.27 -13.08
N SER A 222 7.73 -2.99 -12.06
CA SER A 222 7.28 -4.38 -11.82
C SER A 222 5.79 -4.44 -11.48
N LEU A 223 5.27 -3.50 -10.68
CA LEU A 223 3.84 -3.42 -10.39
C LEU A 223 3.01 -3.09 -11.62
N VAL A 224 3.44 -2.15 -12.47
CA VAL A 224 2.76 -1.85 -13.74
C VAL A 224 2.66 -3.10 -14.61
N ALA A 225 3.74 -3.87 -14.75
CA ALA A 225 3.74 -5.10 -15.54
C ALA A 225 2.74 -6.13 -14.98
N LEU A 226 2.74 -6.36 -13.66
CA LEU A 226 1.86 -7.33 -13.02
C LEU A 226 0.38 -6.91 -13.06
N PHE A 227 0.07 -5.64 -12.78
CA PHE A 227 -1.30 -5.13 -12.85
C PHE A 227 -1.83 -5.08 -14.29
N SER A 228 -0.97 -4.76 -15.26
CA SER A 228 -1.36 -4.80 -16.67
C SER A 228 -1.68 -6.23 -17.11
N ASN A 229 -0.86 -7.21 -16.71
CA ASN A 229 -1.14 -8.62 -16.96
C ASN A 229 -2.46 -9.06 -16.30
N PHE A 230 -2.71 -8.69 -15.05
CA PHE A 230 -3.97 -8.95 -14.36
C PHE A 230 -5.17 -8.34 -15.09
N TYR A 231 -5.05 -7.08 -15.55
CA TYR A 231 -6.10 -6.39 -16.28
C TYR A 231 -6.42 -7.09 -17.61
N MET A 232 -5.40 -7.46 -18.38
CA MET A 232 -5.53 -8.17 -19.65
C MET A 232 -6.23 -9.52 -19.47
N GLN A 233 -5.85 -10.30 -18.46
CA GLN A 233 -6.46 -11.60 -18.19
C GLN A 233 -7.91 -11.48 -17.68
N SER A 234 -8.17 -10.52 -16.78
CA SER A 234 -9.47 -10.42 -16.10
C SER A 234 -10.56 -9.73 -16.92
N TYR A 235 -10.19 -8.78 -17.79
CA TYR A 235 -11.16 -7.91 -18.46
C TYR A 235 -11.12 -7.97 -19.99
N VAL A 236 -9.97 -8.28 -20.59
CA VAL A 236 -9.83 -8.30 -22.06
C VAL A 236 -10.04 -9.71 -22.58
N LYS A 237 -9.22 -10.69 -22.14
CA LYS A 237 -9.31 -12.09 -22.60
C LYS A 237 -10.60 -12.79 -22.18
N LYS A 238 -11.23 -12.39 -21.08
CA LYS A 238 -12.52 -12.95 -20.65
C LYS A 238 -13.71 -12.48 -21.51
N ARG A 239 -13.48 -11.48 -22.37
CA ARG A 239 -14.49 -10.86 -23.23
C ARG A 239 -14.40 -11.32 -24.70
N SER A 240 -13.32 -12.01 -25.06
CA SER A 240 -13.14 -12.75 -26.32
C SER A 240 -13.52 -14.21 -26.12
#